data_AF-A0A6I3EJY4-F1
#
_entry.id   AF-A0A6I3EJY4-F1
#
_cell.length_a   1.000
_cell.length_b   1.000
_cell.length_c   1.000
_cell.angle_alpha   90.00
_cell.angle_beta   90.00
_cell.angle_gamma   90.00
#
_symmetry.space_group_name_H-M   'P 1'
#
loop_
_entity.id
_entity.type
_entity.pdbx_description
1 polymer ?
#
loop_
_entity_poly.entity_id
_entity_poly.type
_entity_poly.pdbx_seq_one_letter_code
_entity_poly.pdbx_strand_id
1 'polypeptide(L)'
;MTDNEPMQVATTAITSGRDGSKALAPSLSTSSTWSTSGLEESNRQANALHQTGNYSRYANPTVEAFEHAVAELENTESALAFGSGMGAISSVVLALCSTGDHIVAQR
;
A
#
# COMPACT_ATOMS: atom_id res chain seq x y z
N MET A 1 -28.10 7.90 -15.06
CA MET A 1 -27.49 6.92 -14.15
C MET A 1 -26.89 7.72 -13.02
N THR A 2 -27.36 7.51 -11.80
CA THR A 2 -26.95 8.26 -10.62
C THR A 2 -25.59 7.76 -10.18
N ASP A 3 -24.53 8.44 -10.63
CA ASP A 3 -23.11 8.11 -10.35
C ASP A 3 -22.69 8.38 -8.89
N ASN A 4 -23.58 8.19 -7.91
CA ASN A 4 -23.34 8.59 -6.52
C ASN A 4 -23.87 7.61 -5.47
N GLU A 5 -24.22 6.38 -5.86
CA GLU A 5 -24.42 5.31 -4.88
C GLU A 5 -23.10 4.55 -4.66
N PRO A 6 -22.69 4.33 -3.40
CA PRO A 6 -21.50 3.56 -3.11
C PRO A 6 -21.65 2.15 -3.69
N MET A 7 -20.60 1.69 -4.37
CA MET A 7 -20.59 0.33 -4.92
C MET A 7 -20.81 -0.69 -3.79
N GLN A 8 -21.44 -1.81 -4.13
CA GLN A 8 -21.57 -2.93 -3.20
C GLN A 8 -20.18 -3.47 -2.83
N VAL A 9 -19.98 -3.85 -1.57
CA VAL A 9 -18.70 -4.37 -1.05
C VAL A 9 -18.17 -5.53 -1.90
N ALA A 10 -19.05 -6.45 -2.33
CA ALA A 10 -18.67 -7.57 -3.17
C ALA A 10 -18.14 -7.14 -4.56
N THR A 11 -18.66 -6.04 -5.12
CA THR A 11 -18.16 -5.46 -6.36
C THR A 11 -16.80 -4.82 -6.12
N THR A 12 -16.68 -3.97 -5.09
CA THR A 12 -15.42 -3.32 -4.71
C THR A 12 -14.30 -4.32 -4.51
N ALA A 13 -14.57 -5.44 -3.81
CA ALA A 13 -13.58 -6.49 -3.57
C ALA A 13 -12.99 -7.13 -4.85
N ILE A 14 -13.70 -7.05 -5.99
CA ILE A 14 -13.29 -7.64 -7.27
C ILE A 14 -12.67 -6.59 -8.21
N THR A 15 -13.19 -5.37 -8.17
CA THR A 15 -12.86 -4.31 -9.14
C THR A 15 -11.83 -3.32 -8.64
N SER A 16 -11.71 -3.14 -7.32
CA SER A 16 -10.79 -2.18 -6.71
C SER A 16 -9.32 -2.58 -6.87
N GLY A 17 -8.44 -1.60 -6.75
CA GLY A 17 -6.99 -1.80 -6.79
C GLY A 17 -6.44 -2.25 -8.15
N ARG A 18 -7.26 -2.29 -9.20
CA ARG A 18 -6.80 -2.71 -10.52
C ARG A 18 -5.86 -1.66 -11.11
N ASP A 19 -4.79 -2.14 -11.72
CA ASP A 19 -3.89 -1.31 -12.50
C ASP A 19 -4.60 -0.80 -13.77
N GLY A 20 -4.00 0.17 -14.45
CA GLY A 20 -4.49 0.62 -15.76
C GLY A 20 -4.27 -0.39 -16.89
N SER A 21 -3.91 -1.65 -16.59
CA SER A 21 -3.66 -2.65 -17.62
C SER A 21 -4.97 -3.16 -18.22
N LYS A 22 -4.88 -3.70 -19.44
CA LYS A 22 -6.01 -4.38 -20.10
C LYS A 22 -6.10 -5.86 -19.73
N ALA A 23 -5.25 -6.33 -18.83
CA ALA A 23 -5.25 -7.72 -18.40
C ALA A 23 -6.42 -7.98 -17.44
N LEU A 24 -7.06 -9.14 -17.58
CA LEU A 24 -8.16 -9.52 -16.68
C LEU A 24 -7.64 -9.88 -15.27
N ALA A 25 -6.44 -10.46 -15.18
CA ALA A 25 -5.77 -10.71 -13.91
C ALA A 25 -4.79 -9.57 -13.61
N PRO A 26 -4.63 -9.15 -12.34
CA PRO A 26 -3.62 -8.17 -11.97
C PRO A 26 -2.21 -8.61 -12.37
N SER A 27 -1.39 -7.66 -12.80
CA SER A 27 0.02 -7.90 -13.11
C SER A 27 0.79 -8.23 -11.83
N LEU A 28 1.64 -9.26 -11.87
CA LEU A 28 2.49 -9.64 -10.75
C LEU A 28 3.92 -9.11 -10.93
N SER A 29 4.32 -8.18 -10.07
CA SER A 29 5.66 -7.57 -10.03
C SER A 29 6.55 -8.34 -9.04
N THR A 30 7.16 -9.42 -9.51
CA THR A 30 8.02 -10.29 -8.69
C THR A 30 9.46 -9.78 -8.53
N SER A 31 9.78 -8.62 -9.11
CA SER A 31 11.09 -8.01 -8.94
C SER A 31 11.30 -7.48 -7.52
N SER A 32 12.54 -7.45 -7.07
CA SER A 32 12.92 -6.77 -5.83
C SER A 32 13.35 -5.32 -6.05
N THR A 33 13.75 -4.95 -7.28
CA THR A 33 14.31 -3.64 -7.63
C THR A 33 13.88 -3.20 -9.03
N TRP A 34 14.00 -1.91 -9.35
CA TRP A 34 13.81 -1.39 -10.70
C TRP A 34 14.96 -0.49 -11.12
N SER A 35 15.14 -0.38 -12.44
CA SER A 35 16.12 0.51 -13.05
C SER A 35 15.69 1.97 -12.95
N THR A 36 16.65 2.84 -12.66
CA THR A 36 16.49 4.29 -12.71
C THR A 36 17.14 4.86 -13.98
N SER A 37 16.73 6.07 -14.38
CA SER A 37 17.24 6.74 -15.57
C SER A 37 18.58 7.45 -15.37
N GLY A 38 19.11 7.49 -14.14
CA GLY A 38 20.37 8.15 -13.83
C GLY A 38 20.60 8.38 -12.34
N LEU A 39 21.77 8.95 -12.02
CA LEU A 39 22.20 9.18 -10.63
C LEU A 39 21.30 10.18 -9.89
N GLU A 40 20.88 11.25 -10.57
CA GLU A 40 20.04 12.27 -9.96
C GLU A 40 18.69 11.70 -9.52
N GLU A 41 18.02 10.95 -10.40
CA GLU A 41 16.75 10.29 -10.08
C GLU A 41 16.92 9.26 -8.98
N SER A 42 17.99 8.46 -9.04
CA SER A 42 18.31 7.49 -7.97
C SER A 42 18.47 8.16 -6.61
N ASN A 43 19.20 9.29 -6.55
CA ASN A 43 19.39 10.06 -5.33
C ASN A 43 18.06 10.64 -4.82
N ARG A 44 17.21 11.13 -5.71
CA ARG A 44 15.88 11.64 -5.36
C ARG A 44 15.02 10.55 -4.74
N GLN A 45 14.93 9.40 -5.40
CA GLN A 45 14.15 8.24 -4.93
C GLN A 45 14.67 7.67 -3.62
N ALA A 46 15.99 7.70 -3.39
CA ALA A 46 16.59 7.23 -2.15
C ALA A 46 16.29 8.12 -0.93
N ASN A 47 16.00 9.41 -1.15
CA ASN A 47 15.77 10.39 -0.07
C ASN A 47 14.30 10.82 0.06
N ALA A 48 13.39 10.29 -0.77
CA ALA A 48 11.98 10.63 -0.71
C ALA A 48 11.31 10.01 0.53
N LEU A 49 10.42 10.77 1.17
CA LEU A 49 9.69 10.35 2.38
C LEU A 49 8.53 9.39 2.08
N HIS A 50 8.04 9.37 0.83
CA HIS A 50 6.97 8.47 0.40
C HIS A 50 6.98 8.33 -1.14
N GLN A 51 7.18 7.10 -1.62
CA GLN A 51 7.38 6.66 -3.02
C GLN A 51 8.79 6.96 -3.60
N THR A 52 9.42 6.12 -4.45
CA THR A 52 8.91 5.30 -5.56
C THR A 52 9.83 4.10 -5.85
N GLY A 53 9.23 2.96 -6.23
CA GLY A 53 9.62 2.11 -7.37
C GLY A 53 11.09 1.73 -7.57
N ASN A 54 11.98 1.85 -6.60
CA ASN A 54 13.39 1.43 -6.69
C ASN A 54 13.63 0.12 -5.94
N TYR A 55 12.85 -0.16 -4.91
CA TYR A 55 13.00 -1.35 -4.08
C TYR A 55 11.68 -1.80 -3.47
N SER A 56 11.32 -3.07 -3.67
CA SER A 56 10.02 -3.66 -3.32
C SER A 56 9.67 -3.62 -1.83
N ARG A 57 10.65 -3.34 -0.96
CA ARG A 57 10.38 -3.10 0.47
C ARG A 57 9.60 -1.81 0.71
N TYR A 58 9.80 -0.79 -0.12
CA TYR A 58 9.18 0.53 0.05
C TYR A 58 7.91 0.69 -0.77
N ALA A 59 7.93 0.16 -2.00
CA ALA A 59 6.82 0.25 -2.93
C ALA A 59 6.91 -0.88 -3.96
N ASN A 60 5.79 -1.56 -4.22
CA ASN A 60 5.69 -2.58 -5.26
C ASN A 60 4.32 -2.48 -5.93
N PRO A 61 4.22 -2.39 -7.27
CA PRO A 61 2.94 -2.15 -7.94
C PRO A 61 1.84 -3.17 -7.63
N THR A 62 2.21 -4.44 -7.42
CA THR A 62 1.24 -5.49 -7.04
C THR A 62 0.75 -5.31 -5.61
N VAL A 63 1.62 -4.83 -4.72
CA VAL A 63 1.27 -4.56 -3.32
C VAL A 63 0.45 -3.27 -3.21
N GLU A 64 0.81 -2.23 -3.94
CA GLU A 64 0.06 -0.95 -4.01
C GLU A 64 -1.37 -1.16 -4.53
N ALA A 65 -1.54 -2.01 -5.54
CA ALA A 65 -2.85 -2.44 -6.02
C ALA A 65 -3.70 -3.05 -4.89
N PHE A 66 -3.11 -3.95 -4.08
CA PHE A 66 -3.79 -4.55 -2.93
C PHE A 66 -4.10 -3.53 -1.83
N GLU A 67 -3.15 -2.66 -1.50
CA GLU A 67 -3.32 -1.58 -0.51
C GLU A 67 -4.48 -0.64 -0.88
N HIS A 68 -4.55 -0.23 -2.15
CA HIS A 68 -5.66 0.58 -2.64
C HIS A 68 -7.00 -0.14 -2.48
N ALA A 69 -7.06 -1.43 -2.82
CA ALA A 69 -8.28 -2.21 -2.65
C ALA A 69 -8.73 -2.31 -1.20
N VAL A 70 -7.80 -2.51 -0.26
CA VAL A 70 -8.09 -2.55 1.17
C VAL A 70 -8.55 -1.18 1.67
N ALA A 71 -7.92 -0.09 1.24
CA ALA A 71 -8.30 1.26 1.63
C ALA A 71 -9.74 1.60 1.18
N GLU A 72 -10.10 1.27 -0.06
CA GLU A 72 -11.47 1.45 -0.55
C GLU A 72 -12.48 0.60 0.23
N LEU A 73 -12.14 -0.66 0.55
CA LEU A 73 -13.04 -1.55 1.30
C LEU A 73 -13.29 -1.08 2.74
N GLU A 74 -12.25 -0.55 3.40
CA GLU A 74 -12.33 -0.05 4.78
C GLU A 74 -12.78 1.43 4.87
N ASN A 75 -12.99 2.09 3.71
CA ASN A 75 -13.28 3.53 3.61
C ASN A 75 -12.22 4.40 4.30
N THR A 76 -10.95 4.09 4.09
CA THR A 76 -9.80 4.85 4.61
C THR A 76 -9.08 5.62 3.51
N GLU A 77 -8.29 6.63 3.88
CA GLU A 77 -7.51 7.43 2.92
C GLU A 77 -6.38 6.61 2.27
N SER A 78 -5.84 5.62 2.99
CA SER A 78 -4.74 4.78 2.54
C SER A 78 -4.69 3.49 3.37
N ALA A 79 -3.91 2.52 2.90
CA ALA A 79 -3.57 1.29 3.61
C ALA A 79 -2.11 0.90 3.30
N LEU A 80 -1.53 0.07 4.16
CA LEU A 80 -0.17 -0.45 4.00
C LEU A 80 -0.16 -1.95 4.28
N ALA A 81 0.46 -2.73 3.39
CA ALA A 81 0.53 -4.17 3.48
C ALA A 81 1.83 -4.62 4.17
N PHE A 82 1.72 -5.71 4.93
CA PHE A 82 2.83 -6.25 5.72
C PHE A 82 2.94 -7.77 5.53
N GLY A 83 4.14 -8.31 5.74
CA GLY A 83 4.38 -9.75 5.65
C GLY A 83 3.65 -10.59 6.70
N SER A 84 3.05 -9.97 7.73
CA SER A 84 2.18 -10.62 8.70
C SER A 84 1.31 -9.60 9.45
N GLY A 85 0.23 -10.07 10.09
CA GLY A 85 -0.58 -9.24 10.98
C GLY A 85 0.20 -8.67 12.17
N MET A 86 1.14 -9.43 12.74
CA MET A 86 2.03 -8.93 13.79
C MET A 86 2.99 -7.85 13.27
N GLY A 87 3.40 -7.92 12.01
CA GLY A 87 4.15 -6.87 11.34
C GLY A 87 3.35 -5.57 11.29
N ALA A 88 2.09 -5.64 10.85
CA ALA A 88 1.20 -4.47 10.82
C ALA A 88 1.02 -3.83 12.20
N ILE A 89 0.69 -4.64 13.22
CA ILE A 89 0.48 -4.14 14.60
C ILE A 89 1.75 -3.52 15.17
N SER A 90 2.89 -4.22 15.05
CA SER A 90 4.15 -3.74 15.61
C SER A 90 4.65 -2.48 14.91
N SER A 91 4.50 -2.36 13.59
CA SER A 91 4.85 -1.15 12.85
C SER A 91 4.05 0.06 13.31
N VAL A 92 2.74 -0.07 13.54
CA VAL A 92 1.90 1.03 14.04
C VAL A 92 2.36 1.47 15.43
N VAL A 93 2.57 0.52 16.34
CA VAL A 93 3.02 0.83 17.71
C VAL A 93 4.38 1.52 17.71
N LEU A 94 5.35 0.99 16.96
CA LEU A 94 6.71 1.54 16.91
C LEU A 94 6.79 2.87 16.14
N ALA A 95 5.86 3.14 15.21
CA ALA A 95 5.79 4.42 14.51
C ALA A 95 5.18 5.52 15.37
N LEU A 96 4.22 5.19 16.24
CA LEU A 96 3.45 6.18 17.01
C LEU A 96 3.94 6.35 18.46
N CYS A 97 4.60 5.35 19.03
CA CYS A 97 4.98 5.35 20.45
C CYS A 97 6.51 5.37 20.63
N SER A 98 6.94 5.97 21.73
CA SER A 98 8.33 6.01 22.20
C SER A 98 8.41 5.77 23.71
N THR A 99 9.63 5.72 24.24
CA THR A 99 9.87 5.54 25.68
C THR A 99 9.14 6.62 26.49
N GLY A 100 8.25 6.19 27.39
CA GLY A 100 7.45 7.08 28.24
C GLY A 100 5.98 7.15 27.83
N ASP A 101 5.62 6.69 26.63
CA ASP A 101 4.23 6.63 26.17
C ASP A 101 3.47 5.46 26.81
N HIS A 102 2.14 5.52 26.74
CA HIS A 102 1.23 4.54 27.35
C HIS A 102 0.13 4.11 26.38
N ILE A 103 -0.07 2.79 26.22
CA ILE A 103 -1.09 2.19 25.36
C ILE A 103 -2.20 1.60 26.21
N VAL A 104 -3.46 1.90 25.88
CA VAL A 104 -4.64 1.26 26.47
C VAL A 104 -5.13 0.16 25.52
N ALA A 105 -5.24 -1.07 26.01
CA ALA A 105 -5.66 -2.23 25.22
C ALA A 105 -6.79 -3.01 25.90
N GLN A 106 -7.54 -3.76 25.10
CA GLN A 106 -8.53 -4.73 25.58
C GLN A 106 -7.87 -5.92 26.27
N ARG A 107 -8.59 -6.57 27.19
CA ARG A 107 -8.11 -7.72 27.97
C ARG A 107 -8.31 -9.04 27.24
#